data_AF-A0A349KK97-F1
#
_entry.id   AF-A0A349KK97-F1
#
_cell.length_a   1.000
_cell.length_b   1.000
_cell.length_c   1.000
_cell.angle_alpha   90.00
_cell.angle_beta   90.00
_cell.angle_gamma   90.00
#
_symmetry.space_group_name_H-M   'P 1'
#
loop_
_entity.id
_entity.type
_entity.pdbx_description
1 polymer ?
#
loop_
_entity_poly.entity_id
_entity_poly.type
_entity_poly.pdbx_seq_one_letter_code
_entity_poly.pdbx_strand_id
1 'polypeptide(L)'
;MTESPSAGNGLLNRRRLLQMGSAVGVGAILSPVVAEEPWLRRPGAPSSDYGQPSHRAHLVRERVNAHPFGPAAGSSSTPLQSLNGTITPNSLHFERHHSGIPDIDPARHTLTIFGMVDRPLTFNYEALLRYPMQSRILFLECSGNSYQNTFPAAADMTAGELNGLISCAEWTGVPLHYLLEETGIQPASKWVIAEGADASSNNRSVPLSLATEEAMVAIYQNGEPLRGAQGYPMRLLVPGCEGNLSIKWLRSLKLMDQPAHTREETSKYTDLMADGIAQQFSLRMEVKSIITTPSGKMKLQEKGVYEISGLAWSGNGEIRTVEVSADGGNSWAEAEIQSGTGRLQPVRFRIPWRWNGQPATLQSRAIDTAGNTQPTREQALKGQSPLVVYHYNGIQSWQVEHTGRITNVYA
;
A
#
# COMPACT_ATOMS: atom_id res chain seq x y z
N MET A 1 16.21 -20.09 -34.06
CA MET A 1 16.85 -19.86 -32.74
C MET A 1 15.78 -20.08 -31.70
N THR A 2 15.92 -21.13 -30.88
CA THR A 2 14.88 -21.61 -29.96
C THR A 2 14.76 -20.69 -28.74
N GLU A 3 13.53 -20.28 -28.43
CA GLU A 3 13.16 -19.52 -27.24
C GLU A 3 13.62 -20.25 -25.98
N SER A 4 14.69 -19.81 -25.31
CA SER A 4 15.01 -20.35 -23.98
C SER A 4 14.26 -19.51 -22.93
N PRO A 5 13.26 -20.07 -22.24
CA PRO A 5 12.50 -19.36 -21.22
C PRO A 5 13.39 -19.00 -20.01
N SER A 6 13.10 -17.89 -19.33
CA SER A 6 13.79 -17.50 -18.09
C SER A 6 13.30 -18.28 -16.86
N ALA A 7 12.05 -18.74 -16.92
CA ALA A 7 11.41 -19.68 -16.02
C ALA A 7 10.23 -20.33 -16.75
N GLY A 8 9.63 -21.34 -16.14
CA GLY A 8 8.53 -22.13 -16.70
C GLY A 8 7.36 -21.30 -17.22
N ASN A 9 6.58 -21.92 -18.10
CA ASN A 9 5.33 -21.39 -18.64
C ASN A 9 5.42 -20.02 -19.34
N GLY A 10 6.54 -19.75 -20.02
CA GLY A 10 6.65 -18.65 -20.99
C GLY A 10 7.20 -17.34 -20.45
N LEU A 11 7.80 -17.30 -19.26
CA LEU A 11 8.50 -16.10 -18.77
C LEU A 11 9.74 -15.81 -19.64
N LEU A 12 9.89 -14.54 -20.02
CA LEU A 12 10.94 -14.08 -20.92
C LEU A 12 11.94 -13.16 -20.20
N ASN A 13 13.22 -13.24 -20.59
CA ASN A 13 14.22 -12.28 -20.15
C ASN A 13 14.12 -10.96 -20.96
N ARG A 14 14.09 -9.81 -20.27
CA ARG A 14 13.99 -8.47 -20.88
C ARG A 14 14.99 -8.21 -22.02
N ARG A 15 16.26 -8.60 -21.85
CA ARG A 15 17.31 -8.36 -22.86
C ARG A 15 16.98 -9.01 -24.20
N ARG A 16 16.19 -10.09 -24.20
CA ARG A 16 15.79 -10.80 -25.41
C ARG A 16 14.56 -10.20 -26.08
N LEU A 17 13.61 -9.63 -25.33
CA LEU A 17 12.44 -8.95 -25.92
C LEU A 17 12.87 -7.77 -26.81
N LEU A 18 13.83 -6.96 -26.34
CA LEU A 18 14.37 -5.83 -27.10
C LEU A 18 15.17 -6.26 -28.34
N GLN A 19 15.86 -7.41 -28.28
CA GLN A 19 16.56 -7.99 -29.44
C GLN A 19 15.60 -8.52 -30.53
N MET A 20 14.34 -8.77 -30.20
CA MET A 20 13.33 -9.23 -31.16
C MET A 20 12.68 -8.07 -31.92
N GLY A 21 12.52 -6.90 -31.29
CA GLY A 21 11.93 -5.71 -31.93
C GLY A 21 12.77 -5.18 -33.11
N SER A 22 14.07 -5.47 -33.14
CA SER A 22 14.99 -5.10 -34.21
C SER A 22 15.04 -6.08 -35.39
N ALA A 23 14.36 -7.24 -35.33
CA ALA A 23 14.40 -8.27 -36.38
C ALA A 23 13.17 -8.27 -37.32
N VAL A 24 12.14 -7.45 -37.05
CA VAL A 24 10.96 -7.30 -37.92
C VAL A 24 11.10 -6.00 -38.71
N GLY A 25 11.84 -6.04 -39.81
CA GLY A 25 12.14 -4.86 -40.61
C GLY A 25 12.28 -5.16 -42.10
N VAL A 26 11.18 -5.53 -42.76
CA VAL A 26 10.94 -5.22 -44.19
C VAL A 26 9.47 -4.83 -44.31
N GLY A 27 9.24 -3.55 -44.58
CA GLY A 27 7.94 -2.89 -44.46
C GLY A 27 6.99 -3.13 -45.62
N ALA A 28 5.69 -3.08 -45.31
CA ALA A 28 4.72 -2.50 -46.22
C ALA A 28 4.71 -0.99 -45.95
N ILE A 29 5.03 -0.17 -46.96
CA ILE A 29 4.78 1.27 -46.91
C ILE A 29 3.26 1.44 -47.01
N LEU A 30 2.58 1.39 -45.87
CA LEU A 30 1.23 1.91 -45.76
C LEU A 30 1.38 3.42 -45.64
N SER A 31 0.87 4.16 -46.61
CA SER A 31 0.66 5.60 -46.43
C SER A 31 -0.18 5.78 -45.17
N PRO A 32 0.30 6.50 -44.14
CA PRO A 32 -0.45 6.66 -42.91
C PRO A 32 -1.67 7.54 -43.21
N VAL A 33 -2.83 6.92 -43.42
CA VAL A 33 -4.10 7.62 -43.40
C VAL A 33 -4.45 7.81 -41.93
N VAL A 34 -4.22 9.02 -41.43
CA VAL A 34 -4.67 9.40 -40.09
C VAL A 34 -6.19 9.59 -40.16
N ALA A 35 -6.93 8.77 -39.42
CA ALA A 35 -8.37 8.92 -39.34
C ALA A 35 -8.75 10.26 -38.69
N GLU A 36 -9.73 10.96 -39.25
CA GLU A 36 -10.23 12.21 -38.68
C GLU A 36 -11.06 11.91 -37.42
N GLU A 37 -10.54 12.30 -36.26
CA GLU A 37 -11.20 12.01 -34.99
C GLU A 37 -12.27 13.08 -34.66
N PRO A 38 -13.48 12.70 -34.19
CA PRO A 38 -14.57 13.65 -33.98
C PRO A 38 -14.26 14.83 -33.04
N TRP A 39 -13.35 14.64 -32.09
CA TRP A 39 -12.93 15.68 -31.14
C TRP A 39 -12.03 16.76 -31.75
N LEU A 40 -11.52 16.57 -32.97
CA LEU A 40 -10.79 17.62 -33.71
C LEU A 40 -11.72 18.72 -34.24
N ARG A 41 -13.04 18.46 -34.30
CA ARG A 41 -14.00 19.34 -34.98
C ARG A 41 -14.49 20.52 -34.13
N ARG A 42 -14.21 20.52 -32.82
CA ARG A 42 -14.66 21.56 -31.88
C ARG A 42 -13.62 21.81 -30.80
N PRO A 43 -13.39 23.07 -30.39
CA PRO A 43 -12.58 23.37 -29.22
C PRO A 43 -13.08 22.63 -27.97
N GLY A 44 -12.14 22.24 -27.09
CA GLY A 44 -12.43 21.58 -25.82
C GLY A 44 -13.02 22.53 -24.76
N ALA A 45 -13.29 21.98 -23.58
CA ALA A 45 -13.75 22.77 -22.43
C ALA A 45 -12.66 23.76 -21.95
N PRO A 46 -13.04 24.93 -21.40
CA PRO A 46 -12.09 25.85 -20.78
C PRO A 46 -11.43 25.22 -19.54
N SER A 47 -10.32 25.79 -19.09
CA SER A 47 -9.63 25.38 -17.85
C SER A 47 -10.54 25.54 -16.62
N SER A 48 -10.40 24.62 -15.66
CA SER A 48 -11.03 24.70 -14.33
C SER A 48 -10.01 25.07 -13.25
N ASP A 49 -10.49 25.65 -12.15
CA ASP A 49 -9.65 26.02 -10.98
C ASP A 49 -9.02 24.80 -10.29
N TYR A 50 -9.66 23.62 -10.40
CA TYR A 50 -9.16 22.37 -9.88
C TYR A 50 -9.30 21.25 -10.91
N GLY A 51 -8.24 20.46 -11.08
CA GLY A 51 -8.19 19.38 -12.06
C GLY A 51 -9.07 18.19 -11.65
N GLN A 52 -9.82 17.63 -12.60
CA GLN A 52 -10.60 16.41 -12.42
C GLN A 52 -10.13 15.34 -13.41
N PRO A 53 -10.13 14.05 -13.04
CA PRO A 53 -9.87 12.99 -13.99
C PRO A 53 -10.93 13.00 -15.09
N SER A 54 -10.56 12.52 -16.29
CA SER A 54 -11.52 12.33 -17.37
C SER A 54 -12.67 11.42 -16.92
N HIS A 55 -13.91 11.80 -17.22
CA HIS A 55 -15.10 10.98 -16.96
C HIS A 55 -15.04 9.59 -17.63
N ARG A 56 -14.17 9.42 -18.65
CA ARG A 56 -13.94 8.15 -19.35
C ARG A 56 -13.00 7.19 -18.62
N ALA A 57 -12.24 7.68 -17.64
CA ALA A 57 -11.26 6.85 -16.93
C ALA A 57 -11.90 5.98 -15.84
N HIS A 58 -13.11 6.31 -15.36
CA HIS A 58 -13.89 5.55 -14.36
C HIS A 58 -13.08 5.01 -13.17
N LEU A 59 -12.11 5.79 -12.67
CA LEU A 59 -11.29 5.41 -11.52
C LEU A 59 -12.00 5.72 -10.22
N VAL A 60 -12.30 4.69 -9.43
CA VAL A 60 -12.91 4.80 -8.11
C VAL A 60 -12.23 3.85 -7.14
N ARG A 61 -12.28 4.16 -5.84
CA ARG A 61 -11.89 3.18 -4.81
C ARG A 61 -12.89 2.03 -4.79
N GLU A 62 -12.40 0.84 -4.47
CA GLU A 62 -13.24 -0.34 -4.34
C GLU A 62 -13.79 -0.40 -2.91
N ARG A 63 -15.11 -0.24 -2.75
CA ARG A 63 -15.72 -0.18 -1.43
C ARG A 63 -15.71 -1.58 -0.80
N VAL A 64 -15.08 -1.71 0.36
CA VAL A 64 -15.23 -2.90 1.20
C VAL A 64 -16.60 -2.77 1.90
N ASN A 65 -17.37 -3.86 1.97
CA ASN A 65 -18.76 -3.90 2.48
C ASN A 65 -19.01 -3.02 3.73
N ALA A 66 -20.28 -2.63 3.93
CA ALA A 66 -20.71 -1.86 5.10
C ALA A 66 -20.16 -2.48 6.41
N HIS A 67 -19.50 -1.68 7.23
CA HIS A 67 -18.85 -2.18 8.43
C HIS A 67 -19.91 -2.55 9.49
N PRO A 68 -19.78 -3.70 10.17
CA PRO A 68 -20.75 -4.12 11.20
C PRO A 68 -20.85 -3.18 12.42
N PHE A 69 -19.96 -2.19 12.55
CA PHE A 69 -19.95 -1.24 13.68
C PHE A 69 -20.68 0.07 13.37
N GLY A 70 -21.32 0.17 12.20
CA GLY A 70 -22.16 1.31 11.81
C GLY A 70 -21.72 1.97 10.49
N PRO A 71 -22.57 2.82 9.90
CA PRO A 71 -22.35 3.41 8.58
C PRO A 71 -21.13 4.36 8.51
N ALA A 72 -20.68 4.86 9.65
CA ALA A 72 -19.50 5.72 9.77
C ALA A 72 -18.18 4.93 9.86
N ALA A 73 -18.23 3.64 10.18
CA ALA A 73 -17.06 2.76 10.14
C ALA A 73 -16.96 2.10 8.77
N GLY A 74 -15.73 1.88 8.27
CA GLY A 74 -15.55 1.23 6.98
C GLY A 74 -14.18 1.42 6.37
N SER A 75 -13.97 0.72 5.25
CA SER A 75 -12.81 0.90 4.39
C SER A 75 -13.18 0.93 2.92
N SER A 76 -12.33 1.57 2.14
CA SER A 76 -12.31 1.44 0.68
C SER A 76 -10.89 1.20 0.23
N SER A 77 -10.70 0.26 -0.68
CA SER A 77 -9.41 -0.16 -1.20
C SER A 77 -8.98 0.67 -2.40
N THR A 78 -7.66 0.85 -2.53
CA THR A 78 -7.03 1.36 -3.74
C THR A 78 -7.27 0.37 -4.89
N PRO A 79 -7.71 0.82 -6.08
CA PRO A 79 -7.96 -0.06 -7.24
C PRO A 79 -6.64 -0.43 -7.93
N LEU A 80 -5.80 -1.23 -7.27
CA LEU A 80 -4.40 -1.47 -7.64
C LEU A 80 -4.19 -1.86 -9.10
N GLN A 81 -5.11 -2.66 -9.65
CA GLN A 81 -5.08 -3.14 -11.03
C GLN A 81 -5.32 -2.05 -12.07
N SER A 82 -5.89 -0.91 -11.67
CA SER A 82 -6.18 0.24 -12.54
C SER A 82 -5.12 1.34 -12.42
N LEU A 83 -4.11 1.16 -11.56
CA LEU A 83 -3.06 2.13 -11.30
C LEU A 83 -1.72 1.68 -11.86
N ASN A 84 -0.86 2.66 -12.14
CA ASN A 84 0.49 2.45 -12.61
C ASN A 84 1.49 3.26 -11.77
N GLY A 85 2.79 2.98 -11.89
CA GLY A 85 3.83 3.58 -11.04
C GLY A 85 3.69 3.13 -9.59
N THR A 86 4.13 3.97 -8.67
CA THR A 86 4.11 3.69 -7.21
C THR A 86 3.29 4.69 -6.41
N ILE A 87 3.11 5.94 -6.88
CA ILE A 87 2.33 6.97 -6.20
C ILE A 87 0.84 6.76 -6.44
N THR A 88 0.07 6.61 -5.38
CA THR A 88 -1.38 6.55 -5.39
C THR A 88 -1.97 7.97 -5.41
N PRO A 89 -2.83 8.32 -6.38
CA PRO A 89 -3.54 9.61 -6.35
C PRO A 89 -4.33 9.80 -5.05
N ASN A 90 -4.36 11.02 -4.50
CA ASN A 90 -5.00 11.29 -3.20
C ASN A 90 -6.48 10.88 -3.16
N SER A 91 -7.20 11.05 -4.27
CA SER A 91 -8.60 10.63 -4.44
C SER A 91 -8.80 9.11 -4.46
N LEU A 92 -7.73 8.33 -4.66
CA LEU A 92 -7.74 6.87 -4.74
C LEU A 92 -6.95 6.21 -3.61
N HIS A 93 -6.29 7.00 -2.75
CA HIS A 93 -5.63 6.49 -1.54
C HIS A 93 -6.65 5.77 -0.67
N PHE A 94 -6.34 4.55 -0.24
CA PHE A 94 -7.28 3.74 0.54
C PHE A 94 -7.72 4.49 1.81
N GLU A 95 -8.90 4.14 2.30
CA GLU A 95 -9.47 4.72 3.50
C GLU A 95 -9.79 3.65 4.52
N ARG A 96 -9.59 3.97 5.80
CA ARG A 96 -10.11 3.22 6.94
C ARG A 96 -10.53 4.20 8.02
N HIS A 97 -11.79 4.10 8.45
CA HIS A 97 -12.40 4.94 9.48
C HIS A 97 -13.10 4.06 10.51
N HIS A 98 -13.02 4.46 11.79
CA HIS A 98 -13.74 3.80 12.89
C HIS A 98 -14.94 4.63 13.37
N SER A 99 -14.97 5.94 13.09
CA SER A 99 -16.08 6.83 13.45
C SER A 99 -16.39 7.91 12.41
N GLY A 100 -16.08 7.65 11.13
CA GLY A 100 -16.31 8.58 10.02
C GLY A 100 -15.17 9.58 9.82
N ILE A 101 -15.44 10.62 9.03
CA ILE A 101 -14.50 11.70 8.72
C ILE A 101 -15.00 12.96 9.44
N PRO A 102 -14.31 13.44 10.48
CA PRO A 102 -14.66 14.70 11.13
C PRO A 102 -14.37 15.89 10.21
N ASP A 103 -15.18 16.94 10.36
CA ASP A 103 -14.94 18.25 9.74
C ASP A 103 -14.18 19.13 10.75
N ILE A 104 -12.88 19.31 10.51
CA ILE A 104 -11.96 19.97 11.44
C ILE A 104 -11.51 21.30 10.86
N ASP A 105 -11.85 22.38 11.58
CA ASP A 105 -11.30 23.71 11.33
C ASP A 105 -9.83 23.79 11.80
N PRO A 106 -8.85 23.99 10.90
CA PRO A 106 -7.44 24.04 11.25
C PRO A 106 -7.09 25.18 12.21
N ALA A 107 -7.87 26.27 12.24
CA ALA A 107 -7.64 27.39 13.15
C ALA A 107 -7.94 27.03 14.63
N ARG A 108 -8.76 25.99 14.85
CA ARG A 108 -9.19 25.53 16.18
C ARG A 108 -8.51 24.23 16.60
N HIS A 109 -7.84 23.56 15.67
CA HIS A 109 -7.20 22.26 15.92
C HIS A 109 -5.78 22.44 16.44
N THR A 110 -5.45 21.72 17.51
CA THR A 110 -4.14 21.78 18.16
C THR A 110 -3.59 20.39 18.43
N LEU A 111 -2.27 20.28 18.43
CA LEU A 111 -1.52 19.12 18.88
C LEU A 111 -0.89 19.42 20.25
N THR A 112 -1.27 18.67 21.28
CA THR A 112 -0.66 18.78 22.62
C THR A 112 0.30 17.63 22.87
N ILE A 113 1.55 17.95 23.24
CA ILE A 113 2.56 16.97 23.66
C ILE A 113 2.78 17.13 25.16
N PHE A 114 2.58 16.04 25.92
CA PHE A 114 2.59 16.07 27.39
C PHE A 114 2.95 14.70 27.99
N GLY A 115 2.86 14.55 29.31
CA GLY A 115 3.22 13.33 30.04
C GLY A 115 4.64 13.41 30.59
N MET A 116 5.47 12.41 30.29
CA MET A 116 6.86 12.34 30.73
C MET A 116 7.78 13.26 29.91
N VAL A 117 7.52 14.57 30.00
CA VAL A 117 8.29 15.64 29.38
C VAL A 117 8.63 16.72 30.40
N ASP A 118 9.70 17.47 30.18
CA ASP A 118 10.10 18.58 31.05
C ASP A 118 9.15 19.78 30.92
N ARG A 119 8.69 20.04 29.69
CA ARG A 119 7.81 21.14 29.35
C ARG A 119 6.72 20.68 28.37
N PRO A 120 5.49 20.45 28.85
CA PRO A 120 4.35 20.21 27.99
C PRO A 120 4.12 21.40 27.03
N LEU A 121 3.87 21.11 25.75
CA LEU A 121 3.68 22.11 24.71
C LEU A 121 2.41 21.83 23.90
N THR A 122 1.81 22.88 23.37
CA THR A 122 0.68 22.79 22.44
C THR A 122 1.00 23.59 21.17
N PHE A 123 0.84 22.94 20.02
CA PHE A 123 1.11 23.48 18.70
C PHE A 123 -0.19 23.64 17.95
N ASN A 124 -0.46 24.82 17.41
CA ASN A 124 -1.54 24.99 16.42
C ASN A 124 -1.01 24.69 15.01
N TYR A 125 -1.92 24.61 14.03
CA TYR A 125 -1.57 24.30 12.65
C TYR A 125 -0.50 25.24 12.07
N GLU A 126 -0.64 26.55 12.26
CA GLU A 126 0.34 27.54 11.78
C GLU A 126 1.72 27.41 12.44
N ALA A 127 1.78 27.00 13.71
CA ALA A 127 3.05 26.74 14.36
C ALA A 127 3.80 25.61 13.69
N LEU A 128 3.11 24.52 13.35
CA LEU A 128 3.73 23.39 12.65
C LEU A 128 4.21 23.76 11.24
N LEU A 129 3.51 24.67 10.54
CA LEU A 129 3.95 25.18 9.23
C LEU A 129 5.29 25.94 9.28
N ARG A 130 5.72 26.41 10.45
CA ARG A 130 6.99 27.12 10.64
C ARG A 130 8.18 26.19 10.93
N TYR A 131 7.94 24.91 11.19
CA TYR A 131 9.02 23.95 11.43
C TYR A 131 9.68 23.50 10.12
N PRO A 132 10.96 23.10 10.16
CA PRO A 132 11.57 22.38 9.04
C PRO A 132 10.78 21.10 8.75
N MET A 133 10.33 20.96 7.50
CA MET A 133 9.60 19.79 7.02
C MET A 133 10.50 18.88 6.18
N GLN A 134 10.16 17.60 6.16
CA GLN A 134 10.78 16.61 5.28
C GLN A 134 9.72 15.97 4.39
N SER A 135 10.05 15.76 3.12
CA SER A 135 9.24 15.04 2.14
C SER A 135 9.81 13.66 1.91
N ARG A 136 8.98 12.61 2.02
CA ARG A 136 9.39 11.21 1.79
C ARG A 136 8.31 10.43 1.05
N ILE A 137 8.72 9.64 0.06
CA ILE A 137 7.83 8.68 -0.60
C ILE A 137 7.73 7.43 0.28
N LEU A 138 6.54 7.17 0.83
CA LEU A 138 6.33 6.11 1.81
C LEU A 138 5.02 5.37 1.53
N PHE A 139 5.02 4.06 1.74
CA PHE A 139 3.78 3.28 1.77
C PHE A 139 3.08 3.40 3.13
N LEU A 140 1.77 3.21 3.10
CA LEU A 140 0.93 2.99 4.28
C LEU A 140 0.07 1.76 4.00
N GLU A 141 0.19 0.71 4.82
CA GLU A 141 -0.57 -0.53 4.71
C GLU A 141 -1.45 -0.73 5.94
N CYS A 142 -2.70 -1.12 5.77
CA CYS A 142 -3.51 -1.62 6.88
C CYS A 142 -3.00 -3.01 7.28
N SER A 143 -2.86 -3.32 8.58
CA SER A 143 -2.55 -4.70 9.00
C SER A 143 -3.61 -5.70 8.54
N GLY A 144 -4.87 -5.27 8.36
CA GLY A 144 -5.95 -6.08 7.78
C GLY A 144 -5.91 -6.24 6.25
N ASN A 145 -4.87 -5.76 5.56
CA ASN A 145 -4.74 -5.95 4.12
C ASN A 145 -4.62 -7.46 3.79
N SER A 146 -5.29 -7.91 2.73
CA SER A 146 -5.22 -9.31 2.27
C SER A 146 -5.86 -10.35 3.18
N TYR A 147 -6.61 -9.95 4.22
CA TYR A 147 -7.29 -10.87 5.14
C TYR A 147 -8.24 -11.85 4.42
N GLN A 148 -8.77 -11.48 3.25
CA GLN A 148 -9.62 -12.36 2.43
C GLN A 148 -8.90 -13.67 2.05
N ASN A 149 -7.57 -13.68 2.00
CA ASN A 149 -6.78 -14.88 1.69
C ASN A 149 -6.58 -15.83 2.89
N THR A 150 -7.04 -15.44 4.09
CA THR A 150 -7.02 -16.32 5.28
C THR A 150 -8.21 -17.27 5.32
N PHE A 151 -9.28 -17.00 4.55
CA PHE A 151 -10.45 -17.86 4.46
C PHE A 151 -10.15 -19.20 3.77
N PRO A 152 -10.94 -20.26 4.04
CA PRO A 152 -10.71 -21.59 3.46
C PRO A 152 -10.84 -21.67 1.94
N ALA A 153 -11.64 -20.77 1.33
CA ALA A 153 -11.86 -20.74 -0.11
C ALA A 153 -11.40 -19.38 -0.69
N ALA A 154 -10.79 -19.43 -1.87
CA ALA A 154 -10.36 -18.24 -2.59
C ALA A 154 -11.58 -17.55 -3.22
N ALA A 155 -11.80 -16.28 -2.86
CA ALA A 155 -12.85 -15.46 -3.44
C ALA A 155 -12.39 -14.85 -4.78
N ASP A 156 -13.25 -14.87 -5.80
CA ASP A 156 -12.99 -14.25 -7.10
C ASP A 156 -13.10 -12.72 -7.01
N MET A 157 -11.96 -12.07 -6.79
CA MET A 157 -11.82 -10.65 -6.45
C MET A 157 -10.69 -10.02 -7.26
N THR A 158 -10.76 -8.71 -7.49
CA THR A 158 -9.68 -7.94 -8.15
C THR A 158 -8.44 -7.85 -7.24
N ALA A 159 -7.32 -7.38 -7.80
CA ALA A 159 -6.12 -7.10 -7.01
C ALA A 159 -6.37 -6.06 -5.89
N GLY A 160 -7.14 -5.00 -6.15
CA GLY A 160 -7.49 -3.99 -5.16
C GLY A 160 -8.48 -4.50 -4.11
N GLU A 161 -9.46 -5.33 -4.48
CA GLU A 161 -10.45 -5.89 -3.57
C GLU A 161 -9.76 -6.79 -2.53
N LEU A 162 -8.74 -7.56 -2.94
CA LEU A 162 -7.98 -8.43 -2.04
C LEU A 162 -6.87 -7.67 -1.28
N ASN A 163 -6.06 -6.88 -1.98
CA ASN A 163 -4.78 -6.37 -1.46
C ASN A 163 -4.66 -4.84 -1.48
N GLY A 164 -5.76 -4.12 -1.73
CA GLY A 164 -5.78 -2.68 -1.94
C GLY A 164 -5.88 -1.83 -0.66
N LEU A 165 -5.78 -2.40 0.54
CA LEU A 165 -5.59 -1.63 1.78
C LEU A 165 -4.12 -1.20 1.95
N ILE A 166 -3.56 -0.71 0.85
CA ILE A 166 -2.21 -0.20 0.68
C ILE A 166 -2.26 1.01 -0.24
N SER A 167 -1.45 2.02 0.07
CA SER A 167 -1.23 3.17 -0.80
C SER A 167 0.16 3.72 -0.57
N CYS A 168 0.65 4.48 -1.54
CA CYS A 168 1.90 5.19 -1.40
C CYS A 168 1.74 6.63 -1.84
N ALA A 169 2.36 7.52 -1.10
CA ALA A 169 2.34 8.94 -1.37
C ALA A 169 3.68 9.55 -0.99
N GLU A 170 3.97 10.71 -1.56
CA GLU A 170 4.93 11.62 -0.94
C GLU A 170 4.24 12.27 0.27
N TRP A 171 4.76 12.00 1.46
CA TRP A 171 4.29 12.62 2.70
C TRP A 171 5.26 13.74 3.07
N THR A 172 4.72 14.92 3.36
CA THR A 172 5.52 16.04 3.87
C THR A 172 5.00 16.50 5.22
N GLY A 173 5.90 16.64 6.19
CA GLY A 173 5.56 16.98 7.55
C GLY A 173 6.77 17.29 8.42
N VAL A 174 6.49 17.60 9.68
CA VAL A 174 7.52 17.88 10.70
C VAL A 174 8.00 16.54 11.26
N PRO A 175 9.30 16.20 11.17
CA PRO A 175 9.88 15.05 11.86
C PRO A 175 9.52 15.11 13.35
N LEU A 176 8.98 14.02 13.89
CA LEU A 176 8.39 14.06 15.23
C LEU A 176 9.44 14.35 16.31
N HIS A 177 10.70 13.92 16.13
CA HIS A 177 11.76 14.21 17.09
C HIS A 177 12.00 15.71 17.30
N TYR A 178 11.81 16.57 16.29
CA TYR A 178 11.92 18.03 16.48
C TYR A 178 10.96 18.55 17.54
N LEU A 179 9.72 18.07 17.52
CA LEU A 179 8.70 18.48 18.48
C LEU A 179 8.94 17.86 19.87
N LEU A 180 9.37 16.60 19.91
CA LEU A 180 9.66 15.90 21.17
C LEU A 180 10.88 16.50 21.89
N GLU A 181 11.95 16.85 21.17
CA GLU A 181 13.15 17.48 21.72
C GLU A 181 12.83 18.83 22.38
N GLU A 182 11.95 19.64 21.80
CA GLU A 182 11.52 20.91 22.39
C GLU A 182 10.74 20.78 23.71
N THR A 183 10.09 19.65 23.91
CA THR A 183 9.38 19.34 25.17
C THR A 183 10.32 18.81 26.25
N GLY A 184 11.52 18.33 25.89
CA GLY A 184 12.44 17.66 26.79
C GLY A 184 11.93 16.27 27.19
N ILE A 185 12.30 15.23 26.45
CA ILE A 185 11.91 13.84 26.75
C ILE A 185 12.55 13.40 28.08
N GLN A 186 11.74 13.02 29.07
CA GLN A 186 12.31 12.50 30.32
C GLN A 186 12.96 11.11 30.11
N PRO A 187 14.09 10.80 30.77
CA PRO A 187 14.89 9.58 30.50
C PRO A 187 14.14 8.24 30.63
N ALA A 188 13.12 8.19 31.48
CA ALA A 188 12.32 6.99 31.72
C ALA A 188 11.24 6.74 30.63
N SER A 189 11.01 7.70 29.72
CA SER A 189 10.04 7.56 28.63
C SER A 189 10.44 6.43 27.67
N LYS A 190 9.46 5.60 27.27
CA LYS A 190 9.62 4.51 26.31
C LYS A 190 8.54 4.45 25.24
N TRP A 191 7.42 5.14 25.44
CA TRP A 191 6.25 5.11 24.57
C TRP A 191 5.67 6.50 24.36
N VAL A 192 5.07 6.70 23.18
CA VAL A 192 4.25 7.87 22.83
C VAL A 192 2.85 7.36 22.52
N ILE A 193 1.87 7.78 23.33
CA ILE A 193 0.45 7.46 23.09
C ILE A 193 -0.13 8.54 22.20
N ALA A 194 -0.47 8.18 20.97
CA ALA A 194 -1.04 9.09 19.99
C ALA A 194 -2.57 8.99 19.98
N GLU A 195 -3.25 10.13 19.96
CA GLU A 195 -4.71 10.24 19.96
C GLU A 195 -5.19 11.14 18.81
N GLY A 196 -6.25 10.70 18.12
CA GLY A 196 -6.97 11.42 17.08
C GLY A 196 -8.18 12.19 17.62
N ALA A 197 -8.66 13.17 16.86
CA ALA A 197 -9.79 14.02 17.22
C ALA A 197 -11.16 13.51 16.76
N ASP A 198 -11.24 12.36 16.10
CA ASP A 198 -12.52 11.73 15.78
C ASP A 198 -13.10 11.02 17.02
N ALA A 199 -14.39 10.68 16.97
CA ALA A 199 -15.08 10.09 18.11
C ALA A 199 -14.55 8.71 18.53
N SER A 200 -13.79 8.03 17.66
CA SER A 200 -13.12 6.78 18.02
C SER A 200 -11.85 7.00 18.83
N SER A 201 -11.24 8.19 18.78
CA SER A 201 -9.86 8.53 19.21
C SER A 201 -8.75 7.74 18.52
N ASN A 202 -9.00 6.46 18.23
CA ASN A 202 -8.11 5.48 17.65
C ASN A 202 -6.75 5.40 18.36
N ASN A 203 -6.74 5.58 19.68
CA ASN A 203 -5.52 5.72 20.47
C ASN A 203 -4.55 4.55 20.29
N ARG A 204 -3.28 4.85 20.02
CA ARG A 204 -2.21 3.84 19.86
C ARG A 204 -0.93 4.20 20.57
N SER A 205 -0.28 3.19 21.12
CA SER A 205 1.06 3.24 21.70
C SER A 205 2.12 3.05 20.63
N VAL A 206 2.96 4.05 20.42
CA VAL A 206 4.11 4.03 19.51
C VAL A 206 5.39 3.93 20.35
N PRO A 207 6.27 2.93 20.13
CA PRO A 207 7.58 2.90 20.76
C PRO A 207 8.35 4.20 20.50
N LEU A 208 8.99 4.73 21.54
CA LEU A 208 9.68 6.02 21.44
C LEU A 208 10.82 5.99 20.39
N SER A 209 11.46 4.84 20.18
CA SER A 209 12.45 4.67 19.11
C SER A 209 11.84 4.90 17.72
N LEU A 210 10.67 4.32 17.43
CA LEU A 210 9.97 4.55 16.15
C LEU A 210 9.50 6.00 16.01
N ALA A 211 9.02 6.59 17.11
CA ALA A 211 8.57 7.98 17.15
C ALA A 211 9.71 8.97 16.87
N THR A 212 10.94 8.67 17.31
CA THR A 212 12.10 9.57 17.15
C THR A 212 12.86 9.32 15.84
N GLU A 213 13.00 8.08 15.41
CA GLU A 213 13.79 7.72 14.22
C GLU A 213 13.04 7.90 12.89
N GLU A 214 11.73 7.64 12.86
CA GLU A 214 11.00 7.48 11.59
C GLU A 214 9.75 8.35 11.45
N ALA A 215 9.08 8.67 12.56
CA ALA A 215 7.76 9.29 12.52
C ALA A 215 7.78 10.78 12.17
N MET A 216 6.66 11.25 11.61
CA MET A 216 6.42 12.68 11.36
C MET A 216 4.98 13.06 11.67
N VAL A 217 4.75 14.32 11.99
CA VAL A 217 3.44 14.95 11.89
C VAL A 217 3.26 15.42 10.45
N ALA A 218 2.61 14.60 9.64
CA ALA A 218 2.36 14.87 8.22
C ALA A 218 1.23 15.90 8.05
N ILE A 219 1.44 16.83 7.11
CA ILE A 219 0.53 17.95 6.80
C ILE A 219 0.18 18.00 5.31
N TYR A 220 1.08 17.52 4.44
CA TYR A 220 0.83 17.38 3.01
C TYR A 220 0.96 15.93 2.56
N GLN A 221 0.20 15.59 1.53
CA GLN A 221 0.22 14.31 0.85
C GLN A 221 0.19 14.57 -0.66
N ASN A 222 1.19 14.06 -1.38
CA ASN A 222 1.40 14.30 -2.82
C ASN A 222 1.35 15.79 -3.21
N GLY A 223 2.04 16.63 -2.43
CA GLY A 223 2.21 18.06 -2.72
C GLY A 223 1.04 18.98 -2.35
N GLU A 224 -0.12 18.45 -1.95
CA GLU A 224 -1.25 19.26 -1.45
C GLU A 224 -1.55 18.96 0.03
N PRO A 225 -2.25 19.85 0.76
CA PRO A 225 -2.69 19.55 2.12
C PRO A 225 -3.44 18.22 2.19
N LEU A 226 -3.34 17.55 3.34
CA LEU A 226 -4.05 16.30 3.56
C LEU A 226 -5.53 16.40 3.16
N ARG A 227 -6.09 15.32 2.61
CA ARG A 227 -7.54 15.22 2.44
C ARG A 227 -8.18 14.99 3.81
N GLY A 228 -9.44 15.43 3.99
CA GLY A 228 -10.22 15.15 5.20
C GLY A 228 -10.17 13.68 5.62
N ALA A 229 -10.40 12.76 4.67
CA ALA A 229 -10.34 11.33 4.89
C ALA A 229 -8.95 10.77 5.29
N GLN A 230 -7.89 11.51 4.98
CA GLN A 230 -6.50 11.14 5.27
C GLN A 230 -5.93 11.87 6.48
N GLY A 231 -6.77 12.59 7.24
CA GLY A 231 -6.40 13.18 8.52
C GLY A 231 -6.18 14.70 8.51
N TYR A 232 -6.71 15.44 7.53
CA TYR A 232 -6.63 16.90 7.55
C TYR A 232 -7.12 17.49 8.90
N PRO A 233 -6.39 18.43 9.51
CA PRO A 233 -5.25 19.15 8.94
C PRO A 233 -3.87 18.52 9.20
N MET A 234 -3.77 17.55 10.12
CA MET A 234 -2.52 16.89 10.46
C MET A 234 -2.74 15.45 10.94
N ARG A 235 -1.80 14.56 10.59
CA ARG A 235 -1.77 13.17 11.07
C ARG A 235 -0.41 12.81 11.61
N LEU A 236 -0.38 11.85 12.53
CA LEU A 236 0.83 11.06 12.75
C LEU A 236 1.02 10.12 11.56
N LEU A 237 2.25 10.03 11.08
CA LEU A 237 2.71 9.01 10.14
C LEU A 237 3.85 8.24 10.81
N VAL A 238 3.69 6.92 10.92
CA VAL A 238 4.70 5.99 11.45
C VAL A 238 5.10 5.04 10.32
N PRO A 239 6.14 5.36 9.54
CA PRO A 239 6.48 4.63 8.32
C PRO A 239 6.83 3.16 8.57
N GLY A 240 6.47 2.27 7.63
CA GLY A 240 6.81 0.85 7.71
C GLY A 240 6.07 0.04 8.77
N CYS A 241 5.21 0.68 9.57
CA CYS A 241 4.35 0.03 10.54
C CYS A 241 2.93 -0.13 10.02
N GLU A 242 2.13 -0.95 10.71
CA GLU A 242 0.70 -1.07 10.44
C GLU A 242 0.01 0.29 10.53
N GLY A 243 -0.84 0.58 9.55
CA GLY A 243 -1.34 1.93 9.27
C GLY A 243 -2.23 2.53 10.36
N ASN A 244 -2.72 1.70 11.28
CA ASN A 244 -3.46 2.13 12.48
C ASN A 244 -2.55 2.86 13.49
N LEU A 245 -1.21 2.74 13.46
CA LEU A 245 -0.28 3.58 14.26
C LEU A 245 -0.20 5.00 13.71
N SER A 246 -0.49 5.18 12.42
CA SER A 246 -0.48 6.49 11.78
C SER A 246 -1.80 7.21 12.06
N ILE A 247 -1.92 7.78 13.26
CA ILE A 247 -3.16 8.42 13.75
C ILE A 247 -3.57 9.62 12.93
N LYS A 248 -4.78 9.58 12.35
CA LYS A 248 -5.39 10.70 11.63
C LYS A 248 -5.97 11.72 12.60
N TRP A 249 -6.10 12.96 12.14
CA TRP A 249 -6.69 14.06 12.92
C TRP A 249 -5.99 14.23 14.27
N LEU A 250 -4.66 14.13 14.25
CA LEU A 250 -3.83 14.01 15.44
C LEU A 250 -4.05 15.19 16.38
N ARG A 251 -4.39 14.93 17.65
CA ARG A 251 -4.64 15.97 18.66
C ARG A 251 -3.73 15.89 19.87
N SER A 252 -3.19 14.73 20.20
CA SER A 252 -2.27 14.64 21.33
C SER A 252 -1.26 13.51 21.23
N LEU A 253 -0.12 13.72 21.89
CA LEU A 253 0.96 12.77 22.07
C LEU A 253 1.34 12.76 23.55
N LYS A 254 1.12 11.64 24.24
CA LYS A 254 1.45 11.49 25.66
C LYS A 254 2.66 10.57 25.84
N LEU A 255 3.75 11.09 26.41
CA LEU A 255 4.93 10.28 26.72
C LEU A 255 4.71 9.48 28.01
N MET A 256 5.03 8.19 27.95
CA MET A 256 4.87 7.23 29.05
C MET A 256 6.04 6.23 29.07
N ASP A 257 6.22 5.54 30.20
CA ASP A 257 7.20 4.47 30.40
C ASP A 257 6.67 3.09 29.95
N GLN A 258 5.35 2.94 29.88
CA GLN A 258 4.63 1.75 29.43
C GLN A 258 3.62 2.07 28.33
N PRO A 259 3.24 1.09 27.47
CA PRO A 259 2.16 1.29 26.53
C PRO A 259 0.81 1.46 27.27
N ALA A 260 -0.16 2.08 26.62
CA ALA A 260 -1.46 2.38 27.21
C ALA A 260 -2.42 1.17 27.25
N HIS A 261 -2.14 0.13 26.45
CA HIS A 261 -3.01 -1.04 26.28
C HIS A 261 -4.46 -0.65 25.92
N THR A 262 -4.60 0.27 24.96
CA THR A 262 -5.91 0.74 24.49
C THR A 262 -6.70 -0.36 23.78
N ARG A 263 -7.98 -0.09 23.46
CA ARG A 263 -8.83 -1.00 22.68
C ARG A 263 -8.17 -1.42 21.35
N GLU A 264 -7.50 -0.49 20.67
CA GLU A 264 -6.87 -0.71 19.36
C GLU A 264 -5.48 -1.35 19.44
N GLU A 265 -5.08 -1.91 20.59
CA GLU A 265 -3.85 -2.70 20.73
C GLU A 265 -4.01 -3.86 21.75
N THR A 266 -5.25 -4.14 22.14
CA THR A 266 -5.62 -5.28 23.00
C THR A 266 -6.77 -6.08 22.38
N SER A 267 -7.92 -5.44 22.16
CA SER A 267 -9.10 -6.06 21.55
C SER A 267 -8.98 -6.17 20.03
N LYS A 268 -8.31 -5.20 19.40
CA LYS A 268 -8.01 -5.17 17.96
C LYS A 268 -6.52 -5.09 17.75
N TYR A 269 -6.10 -5.42 16.53
CA TYR A 269 -4.70 -5.40 16.10
C TYR A 269 -3.81 -6.22 17.03
N THR A 270 -4.35 -7.36 17.44
CA THR A 270 -3.67 -8.43 18.15
C THR A 270 -3.85 -9.71 17.36
N ASP A 271 -2.78 -10.48 17.24
CA ASP A 271 -2.75 -11.66 16.38
C ASP A 271 -3.03 -12.90 17.21
N LEU A 272 -4.25 -13.45 17.07
CA LEU A 272 -4.62 -14.67 17.75
C LEU A 272 -3.89 -15.86 17.13
N MET A 273 -3.09 -16.56 17.93
CA MET A 273 -2.36 -17.74 17.52
C MET A 273 -3.18 -19.01 17.71
N ALA A 274 -2.73 -20.13 17.15
CA ALA A 274 -3.42 -21.41 17.21
C ALA A 274 -3.51 -22.00 18.63
N ASP A 275 -2.63 -21.61 19.55
CA ASP A 275 -2.62 -22.00 20.96
C ASP A 275 -3.58 -21.17 21.83
N GLY A 276 -4.27 -20.19 21.24
CA GLY A 276 -5.20 -19.30 21.93
C GLY A 276 -4.54 -18.07 22.58
N ILE A 277 -3.22 -17.91 22.48
CA ILE A 277 -2.51 -16.71 22.94
C ILE A 277 -2.56 -15.65 21.83
N ALA A 278 -2.86 -14.41 22.19
CA ALA A 278 -2.84 -13.28 21.25
C ALA A 278 -1.52 -12.51 21.38
N GLN A 279 -0.80 -12.34 20.26
CA GLN A 279 0.38 -11.49 20.19
C GLN A 279 -0.06 -10.02 20.10
N GLN A 280 0.59 -9.16 20.89
CA GLN A 280 0.41 -7.72 20.85
C GLN A 280 1.64 -7.07 20.23
N PHE A 281 1.46 -5.88 19.66
CA PHE A 281 2.54 -5.05 19.13
C PHE A 281 3.33 -5.71 17.98
N SER A 282 2.63 -6.42 17.08
CA SER A 282 3.12 -6.79 15.75
C SER A 282 3.19 -5.53 14.86
N LEU A 283 4.11 -4.61 15.18
CA LEU A 283 4.01 -3.24 14.64
C LEU A 283 4.46 -3.12 13.18
N ARG A 284 5.50 -3.85 12.77
CA ARG A 284 6.11 -3.71 11.43
C ARG A 284 5.32 -4.50 10.40
N MET A 285 5.15 -3.92 9.21
CA MET A 285 4.61 -4.65 8.06
C MET A 285 5.72 -5.48 7.41
N GLU A 286 5.45 -6.76 7.21
CA GLU A 286 6.40 -7.69 6.60
C GLU A 286 6.62 -7.41 5.10
N VAL A 287 7.66 -8.02 4.52
CA VAL A 287 7.86 -7.96 3.06
C VAL A 287 6.69 -8.61 2.33
N LYS A 288 6.20 -7.93 1.29
CA LYS A 288 5.01 -8.34 0.53
C LYS A 288 5.10 -7.88 -0.91
N SER A 289 4.46 -8.65 -1.80
CA SER A 289 4.30 -8.32 -3.21
C SER A 289 3.00 -8.86 -3.77
N ILE A 290 2.55 -8.25 -4.86
CA ILE A 290 1.39 -8.67 -5.64
C ILE A 290 1.56 -8.33 -7.12
N ILE A 291 1.16 -9.26 -7.99
CA ILE A 291 0.90 -8.98 -9.40
C ILE A 291 -0.43 -8.23 -9.53
N THR A 292 -0.37 -6.99 -10.02
CA THR A 292 -1.55 -6.14 -10.24
C THR A 292 -2.15 -6.31 -11.63
N THR A 293 -1.33 -6.69 -12.62
CA THR A 293 -1.78 -7.05 -13.96
C THR A 293 -0.84 -8.10 -14.57
N PRO A 294 -1.36 -9.13 -15.24
CA PRO A 294 -2.77 -9.48 -15.29
C PRO A 294 -3.23 -10.13 -13.96
N SER A 295 -4.43 -9.81 -13.47
CA SER A 295 -4.92 -10.19 -12.13
C SER A 295 -6.41 -10.56 -12.12
N GLY A 296 -6.97 -10.92 -10.95
CA GLY A 296 -8.34 -11.41 -10.82
C GLY A 296 -9.40 -10.56 -11.52
N LYS A 297 -10.42 -11.23 -12.06
CA LYS A 297 -11.50 -10.68 -12.90
C LYS A 297 -11.05 -10.12 -14.26
N MET A 298 -9.75 -10.10 -14.58
CA MET A 298 -9.29 -9.77 -15.93
C MET A 298 -9.46 -10.96 -16.90
N LYS A 299 -9.34 -10.66 -18.20
CA LYS A 299 -9.32 -11.65 -19.26
C LYS A 299 -8.27 -11.30 -20.30
N LEU A 300 -7.35 -12.23 -20.57
CA LEU A 300 -6.44 -12.17 -21.70
C LEU A 300 -7.24 -12.42 -23.00
N GLN A 301 -7.12 -11.52 -23.97
CA GLN A 301 -7.96 -11.56 -25.17
C GLN A 301 -7.45 -12.57 -26.21
N GLU A 302 -6.14 -12.70 -26.33
CA GLU A 302 -5.51 -13.55 -27.33
C GLU A 302 -4.17 -14.13 -26.83
N LYS A 303 -3.62 -15.10 -27.56
CA LYS A 303 -2.27 -15.60 -27.30
C LYS A 303 -1.27 -14.52 -27.70
N GLY A 304 -0.22 -14.33 -26.91
CA GLY A 304 0.72 -13.25 -27.19
C GLY A 304 1.68 -12.96 -26.06
N VAL A 305 2.40 -11.85 -26.21
CA VAL A 305 3.27 -11.32 -25.17
C VAL A 305 2.49 -10.33 -24.34
N TYR A 306 2.40 -10.61 -23.05
CA TYR A 306 1.85 -9.74 -22.02
C TYR A 306 2.97 -9.25 -21.11
N GLU A 307 2.72 -8.15 -20.41
CA GLU A 307 3.57 -7.70 -19.32
C GLU A 307 2.92 -8.08 -17.99
N ILE A 308 3.63 -8.86 -17.18
CA ILE A 308 3.29 -9.04 -15.78
C ILE A 308 3.87 -7.83 -15.04
N SER A 309 3.03 -7.13 -14.29
CA SER A 309 3.39 -5.93 -13.53
C SER A 309 2.72 -5.92 -12.16
N GLY A 310 3.47 -5.51 -11.14
CA GLY A 310 3.03 -5.59 -9.76
C GLY A 310 3.74 -4.62 -8.82
N LEU A 311 3.35 -4.66 -7.54
CA LEU A 311 3.94 -3.86 -6.47
C LEU A 311 4.64 -4.76 -5.46
N ALA A 312 5.74 -4.29 -4.90
CA ALA A 312 6.40 -4.90 -3.76
C ALA A 312 6.83 -3.85 -2.74
N TRP A 313 6.77 -4.16 -1.45
CA TRP A 313 7.15 -3.26 -0.35
C TRP A 313 7.57 -4.05 0.89
N SER A 314 8.27 -3.40 1.82
CA SER A 314 8.66 -4.00 3.11
C SER A 314 8.73 -2.91 4.18
N GLY A 315 8.18 -3.19 5.37
CA GLY A 315 8.35 -2.37 6.56
C GLY A 315 9.73 -2.51 7.20
N ASN A 316 10.57 -3.43 6.73
CA ASN A 316 11.89 -3.73 7.29
C ASN A 316 13.07 -3.18 6.46
N GLY A 317 12.82 -2.50 5.33
CA GLY A 317 13.89 -1.98 4.49
C GLY A 317 13.47 -1.61 3.08
N GLU A 318 14.39 -1.81 2.14
CA GLU A 318 14.13 -1.63 0.71
C GLU A 318 13.82 -2.99 0.07
N ILE A 319 13.11 -2.98 -1.06
CA ILE A 319 13.00 -4.19 -1.87
C ILE A 319 14.30 -4.40 -2.64
N ARG A 320 14.95 -5.54 -2.39
CA ARG A 320 16.18 -5.94 -3.08
C ARG A 320 15.86 -6.59 -4.43
N THR A 321 14.91 -7.52 -4.43
CA THR A 321 14.57 -8.32 -5.60
C THR A 321 13.08 -8.69 -5.56
N VAL A 322 12.47 -8.81 -6.74
CA VAL A 322 11.17 -9.46 -6.89
C VAL A 322 11.30 -10.59 -7.90
N GLU A 323 10.84 -11.77 -7.53
CA GLU A 323 10.77 -12.93 -8.41
C GLU A 323 9.33 -13.19 -8.82
N VAL A 324 9.14 -13.66 -10.06
CA VAL A 324 7.85 -14.01 -10.63
C VAL A 324 7.88 -15.46 -11.11
N SER A 325 6.79 -16.18 -10.85
CA SER A 325 6.51 -17.51 -11.38
C SER A 325 5.25 -17.47 -12.25
N ALA A 326 5.21 -18.32 -13.27
CA ALA A 326 4.03 -18.58 -14.09
C ALA A 326 3.58 -20.06 -14.04
N ASP A 327 4.22 -20.86 -13.18
CA ASP A 327 3.99 -22.31 -13.02
C ASP A 327 3.66 -22.69 -11.57
N GLY A 328 3.11 -21.77 -10.79
CA GLY A 328 2.68 -22.02 -9.41
C GLY A 328 3.85 -22.17 -8.43
N GLY A 329 4.98 -21.54 -8.71
CA GLY A 329 6.13 -21.48 -7.82
C GLY A 329 7.14 -22.61 -8.00
N ASN A 330 6.98 -23.43 -9.04
CA ASN A 330 7.93 -24.50 -9.40
C ASN A 330 9.24 -23.92 -9.97
N SER A 331 9.16 -22.80 -10.69
CA SER A 331 10.32 -22.05 -11.14
C SER A 331 10.07 -20.53 -11.09
N TRP A 332 11.16 -19.78 -10.96
CA TRP A 332 11.13 -18.34 -10.68
C TRP A 332 12.09 -17.60 -11.60
N ALA A 333 11.68 -16.43 -12.07
CA ALA A 333 12.52 -15.50 -12.79
C ALA A 333 12.51 -14.14 -12.09
N GLU A 334 13.67 -13.51 -12.00
CA GLU A 334 13.79 -12.14 -11.49
C GLU A 334 13.08 -11.14 -12.40
N ALA A 335 12.19 -10.34 -11.83
CA ALA A 335 11.50 -9.25 -12.51
C ALA A 335 12.32 -7.96 -12.43
N GLU A 336 12.16 -7.09 -13.42
CA GLU A 336 12.81 -5.79 -13.43
C GLU A 336 12.06 -4.80 -12.52
N ILE A 337 12.77 -4.16 -11.60
CA ILE A 337 12.25 -3.00 -10.86
C ILE A 337 12.39 -1.75 -11.74
N GLN A 338 11.26 -1.13 -12.10
CA GLN A 338 11.18 0.01 -13.03
C GLN A 338 10.77 1.33 -12.36
N SER A 339 10.83 1.40 -11.04
CA SER A 339 10.62 2.61 -10.24
C SER A 339 11.87 2.96 -9.44
N GLY A 340 11.88 4.12 -8.78
CA GLY A 340 12.88 4.38 -7.74
C GLY A 340 12.77 3.36 -6.60
N THR A 341 13.91 3.02 -6.01
CA THR A 341 14.05 2.18 -4.83
C THR A 341 14.41 3.03 -3.61
N GLY A 342 14.03 2.59 -2.42
CA GLY A 342 14.38 3.25 -1.18
C GLY A 342 13.78 2.57 0.04
N ARG A 343 14.33 2.84 1.21
CA ARG A 343 13.82 2.34 2.50
C ARG A 343 12.36 2.74 2.71
N LEU A 344 11.49 1.74 2.91
CA LEU A 344 10.04 1.88 3.10
C LEU A 344 9.29 2.47 1.90
N GLN A 345 9.91 2.46 0.72
CA GLN A 345 9.29 2.87 -0.53
C GLN A 345 8.86 1.61 -1.32
N PRO A 346 7.61 1.55 -1.82
CA PRO A 346 7.21 0.44 -2.67
C PRO A 346 7.86 0.57 -4.04
N VAL A 347 8.08 -0.58 -4.69
CA VAL A 347 8.63 -0.66 -6.03
C VAL A 347 7.61 -1.23 -7.01
N ARG A 348 7.70 -0.80 -8.27
CA ARG A 348 6.97 -1.36 -9.40
C ARG A 348 7.86 -2.35 -10.14
N PHE A 349 7.52 -3.64 -10.10
CA PHE A 349 8.25 -4.69 -10.82
C PHE A 349 7.52 -5.09 -12.10
N ARG A 350 8.28 -5.51 -13.13
CA ARG A 350 7.73 -6.01 -14.40
C ARG A 350 8.53 -7.14 -15.01
N ILE A 351 7.85 -8.05 -15.70
CA ILE A 351 8.50 -9.09 -16.51
C ILE A 351 7.63 -9.43 -17.74
N PRO A 352 8.23 -9.53 -18.94
CA PRO A 352 7.49 -9.98 -20.12
C PRO A 352 7.17 -11.48 -20.04
N TRP A 353 5.97 -11.83 -20.48
CA TRP A 353 5.43 -13.18 -20.41
C TRP A 353 4.72 -13.55 -21.72
N ARG A 354 5.18 -14.61 -22.38
CA ARG A 354 4.50 -15.16 -23.57
C ARG A 354 3.46 -16.18 -23.12
N TRP A 355 2.20 -15.79 -23.17
CA TRP A 355 1.08 -16.70 -22.95
C TRP A 355 0.68 -17.39 -24.26
N ASN A 356 0.76 -18.72 -24.29
CA ASN A 356 0.46 -19.56 -25.45
C ASN A 356 -0.95 -20.18 -25.42
N GLY A 357 -1.78 -19.78 -24.45
CA GLY A 357 -3.12 -20.32 -24.22
C GLY A 357 -3.18 -21.48 -23.23
N GLN A 358 -2.05 -21.94 -22.71
CA GLN A 358 -2.04 -22.96 -21.65
C GLN A 358 -2.39 -22.34 -20.29
N PRO A 359 -3.02 -23.10 -19.37
CA PRO A 359 -3.22 -22.63 -18.01
C PRO A 359 -1.90 -22.22 -17.34
N ALA A 360 -1.95 -21.17 -16.53
CA ALA A 360 -0.79 -20.66 -15.80
C ALA A 360 -1.19 -20.23 -14.39
N THR A 361 -0.28 -20.38 -13.44
CA THR A 361 -0.47 -19.85 -12.08
C THR A 361 0.59 -18.80 -11.85
N LEU A 362 0.17 -17.54 -11.90
CA LEU A 362 1.06 -16.41 -11.73
C LEU A 362 1.25 -16.10 -10.25
N GLN A 363 2.49 -15.95 -9.82
CA GLN A 363 2.87 -15.59 -8.46
C GLN A 363 4.01 -14.57 -8.49
N SER A 364 4.08 -13.72 -7.47
CA SER A 364 5.26 -12.91 -7.17
C SER A 364 5.70 -13.11 -5.73
N ARG A 365 7.01 -13.07 -5.49
CA ARG A 365 7.56 -12.95 -4.14
C ARG A 365 8.64 -11.89 -4.09
N ALA A 366 8.59 -11.06 -3.05
CA ALA A 366 9.62 -10.06 -2.80
C ALA A 366 10.63 -10.51 -1.76
N ILE A 367 11.85 -10.00 -1.91
CA ILE A 367 12.95 -10.18 -0.97
C ILE A 367 13.45 -8.78 -0.61
N ASP A 368 13.53 -8.48 0.69
CA ASP A 368 14.00 -7.18 1.16
C ASP A 368 15.51 -7.17 1.48
N THR A 369 16.03 -5.99 1.80
CA THR A 369 17.43 -5.79 2.21
C THR A 369 17.75 -6.34 3.59
N ALA A 370 16.75 -6.66 4.41
CA ALA A 370 16.91 -7.33 5.71
C ALA A 370 17.02 -8.87 5.57
N GLY A 371 16.87 -9.40 4.34
CA GLY A 371 16.96 -10.82 4.05
C GLY A 371 15.63 -11.56 4.20
N ASN A 372 14.52 -10.87 4.49
CA ASN A 372 13.22 -11.48 4.56
C ASN A 372 12.74 -11.83 3.15
N THR A 373 12.13 -13.01 3.01
CA THR A 373 11.48 -13.45 1.77
C THR A 373 10.00 -13.62 2.04
N GLN A 374 9.16 -13.12 1.12
CA GLN A 374 7.71 -13.25 1.24
C GLN A 374 7.31 -14.74 1.32
N PRO A 375 6.56 -15.15 2.36
CA PRO A 375 6.23 -16.55 2.60
C PRO A 375 5.16 -17.06 1.63
N THR A 376 5.12 -18.38 1.41
CA THR A 376 3.96 -19.04 0.81
C THR A 376 2.72 -18.87 1.71
N ARG A 377 1.52 -19.11 1.17
CA ARG A 377 0.29 -19.08 1.98
C ARG A 377 0.34 -20.05 3.15
N GLU A 378 0.85 -21.27 2.93
CA GLU A 378 0.99 -22.27 4.00
C GLU A 378 1.90 -21.75 5.13
N GLN A 379 3.06 -21.19 4.77
CA GLN A 379 3.99 -20.61 5.74
C GLN A 379 3.38 -19.41 6.48
N ALA A 380 2.67 -18.52 5.78
CA ALA A 380 2.04 -17.35 6.38
C ALA A 380 0.93 -17.70 7.40
N LEU A 381 0.23 -18.82 7.18
CA LEU A 381 -0.85 -19.28 8.08
C LEU A 381 -0.36 -20.25 9.15
N LYS A 382 0.90 -20.69 9.09
CA LYS A 382 1.43 -21.67 10.03
C LYS A 382 1.44 -21.10 11.45
N GLY A 383 0.74 -21.77 12.36
CA GLY A 383 0.65 -21.38 13.77
C GLY A 383 -0.34 -20.23 14.05
N GLN A 384 -0.97 -19.69 13.02
CA GLN A 384 -2.02 -18.67 13.16
C GLN A 384 -3.36 -19.31 13.52
N SER A 385 -4.22 -18.57 14.22
CA SER A 385 -5.61 -18.97 14.42
C SER A 385 -6.37 -18.99 13.08
N PRO A 386 -7.36 -19.86 12.89
CA PRO A 386 -8.30 -19.76 11.77
C PRO A 386 -9.06 -18.42 11.72
N LEU A 387 -9.04 -17.65 12.81
CA LEU A 387 -9.63 -16.31 12.91
C LEU A 387 -8.61 -15.18 12.66
N VAL A 388 -7.42 -15.49 12.13
CA VAL A 388 -6.41 -14.48 11.80
C VAL A 388 -6.94 -13.53 10.72
N VAL A 389 -6.81 -12.24 10.98
CA VAL A 389 -7.29 -11.17 10.09
C VAL A 389 -6.26 -10.09 9.81
N TYR A 390 -5.11 -10.13 10.49
CA TYR A 390 -4.03 -9.15 10.35
C TYR A 390 -2.74 -9.81 9.84
N HIS A 391 -1.81 -9.01 9.35
CA HIS A 391 -0.45 -9.41 8.97
C HIS A 391 -0.37 -10.56 7.94
N TYR A 392 -1.39 -10.73 7.09
CA TYR A 392 -1.30 -11.69 6.00
C TYR A 392 -0.41 -11.13 4.87
N ASN A 393 0.80 -11.69 4.73
CA ASN A 393 1.75 -11.35 3.67
C ASN A 393 2.06 -12.52 2.72
N GLY A 394 1.28 -13.60 2.77
CA GLY A 394 1.47 -14.77 1.89
C GLY A 394 1.46 -14.41 0.40
N ILE A 395 2.23 -15.16 -0.41
CA ILE A 395 2.27 -15.04 -1.86
C ILE A 395 0.84 -15.13 -2.43
N GLN A 396 0.47 -14.12 -3.23
CA GLN A 396 -0.78 -14.09 -3.98
C GLN A 396 -0.64 -14.90 -5.27
N SER A 397 -1.59 -15.78 -5.54
CA SER A 397 -1.65 -16.58 -6.77
C SER A 397 -2.82 -16.17 -7.65
N TRP A 398 -2.57 -16.06 -8.96
CA TRP A 398 -3.59 -15.83 -9.98
C TRP A 398 -3.60 -16.98 -10.98
N GLN A 399 -4.72 -17.70 -11.08
CA GLN A 399 -4.92 -18.72 -12.10
C GLN A 399 -5.36 -18.05 -13.39
N VAL A 400 -4.60 -18.23 -14.46
CA VAL A 400 -5.00 -17.96 -15.84
C VAL A 400 -5.53 -19.26 -16.43
N GLU A 401 -6.78 -19.25 -16.89
CA GLU A 401 -7.40 -20.39 -17.55
C GLU A 401 -7.11 -20.41 -19.05
N HIS A 402 -7.40 -21.53 -19.73
CA HIS A 402 -7.30 -21.65 -21.18
C HIS A 402 -8.13 -20.60 -21.96
N THR A 403 -9.19 -20.09 -21.34
CA THR A 403 -10.06 -19.03 -21.88
C THR A 403 -9.46 -17.62 -21.73
N GLY A 404 -8.32 -17.50 -21.05
CA GLY A 404 -7.69 -16.23 -20.65
C GLY A 404 -8.30 -15.60 -19.42
N ARG A 405 -9.38 -16.15 -18.85
CA ARG A 405 -10.00 -15.68 -17.60
C ARG A 405 -9.03 -15.84 -16.43
N ILE A 406 -9.02 -14.87 -15.53
CA ILE A 406 -8.09 -14.85 -14.40
C ILE A 406 -8.84 -14.81 -13.07
N THR A 407 -8.49 -15.71 -12.15
CA THR A 407 -9.08 -15.80 -10.81
C THR A 407 -8.06 -15.91 -9.70
N ASN A 408 -8.45 -15.46 -8.51
CA ASN A 408 -7.75 -15.81 -7.28
C ASN A 408 -7.79 -17.33 -7.05
N VAL A 409 -6.67 -17.92 -6.65
CA VAL A 409 -6.57 -19.32 -6.22
C VAL A 409 -5.60 -19.45 -5.05
N TYR A 410 -5.71 -20.54 -4.29
CA TYR A 410 -4.67 -20.96 -3.37
C TYR A 410 -3.84 -22.04 -4.06
N ALA A 411 -2.53 -21.82 -4.17
CA ALA A 411 -1.59 -22.68 -4.88
C ALA A 411 -0.32 -22.86 -4.06
#